data_AF-A0A932RQE5-F1
#
_entry.id   AF-A0A932RQE5-F1
#
_cell.length_a   1.000
_cell.length_b   1.000
_cell.length_c   1.000
_cell.angle_alpha   90.00
_cell.angle_beta   90.00
_cell.angle_gamma   90.00
#
_symmetry.space_group_name_H-M   'P 1'
#
loop_
_entity.id
_entity.type
_entity.pdbx_description
1 polymer ?
#
loop_
_entity_poly.entity_id
_entity_poly.type
_entity_poly.pdbx_seq_one_letter_code
_entity_poly.pdbx_strand_id
1 'polypeptide(L)'
;MSAPLNDRLGRIAALRPAARRAMPAGQEARAAAEQRPLGNTDALARIVGGEVRRNEYGEHVAVRRWYAEPESCSPKPEALRLLAPEAASALSDPQQWLFLDTETTGLAGGTGTYAFLVGVAWWDAGGLQVEQYFMRDFGEEHSLLLALGERLRERPVLVTFNGKTFDWPLLETRYRMTRAIEAQALRAHLDLLHPARQLWRMRLQSVRLTELEKHILGWDRGPDLWSQMIPQLYFDYLRGGAAEPLADVFRHNQHDLRGLAALSGKMLSLLEEPETADCEALDLFGLSRLLRRRGEMKRSRQVYERALAAGLPGELDRAARRELARLAKRERDFGRATELWGELAGIEVGFSSAPDARLKAASTSDGEMDTALEAYEQLAMYYEHQARAPQRAAALTREALAALGEALQTGNITAAVHRKLRARLEHRLERLERLERRAGRGTTIWA
;
A
#
# COMPACT_ATOMS: atom_id res chain seq x y z
N MET A 1 -14.85 -15.54 20.53
CA MET A 1 -15.77 -15.06 21.58
C MET A 1 -16.75 -14.12 20.92
N SER A 2 -18.02 -14.49 20.93
CA SER A 2 -19.13 -13.92 20.16
C SER A 2 -19.64 -12.62 20.79
N ALA A 3 -19.67 -11.53 20.02
CA ALA A 3 -20.38 -10.31 20.39
C ALA A 3 -21.89 -10.58 20.50
N PRO A 4 -22.59 -10.00 21.49
CA PRO A 4 -24.00 -10.30 21.72
C PRO A 4 -24.89 -9.72 20.61
N LEU A 5 -25.85 -10.53 20.15
CA LEU A 5 -26.82 -10.20 19.09
C LEU A 5 -27.62 -8.89 19.30
N ASN A 6 -27.63 -8.32 20.50
CA ASN A 6 -28.39 -7.11 20.82
C ASN A 6 -27.87 -5.83 20.15
N ASP A 7 -26.58 -5.77 19.77
CA ASP A 7 -25.99 -4.56 19.17
C ASP A 7 -26.33 -4.40 17.67
N ARG A 8 -26.69 -5.51 16.99
CA ARG A 8 -27.13 -5.50 15.59
C ARG A 8 -28.58 -5.04 15.40
N LEU A 9 -29.44 -5.23 16.41
CA LEU A 9 -30.86 -4.89 16.32
C LEU A 9 -31.14 -3.41 16.65
N GLY A 10 -30.30 -2.76 17.48
CA GLY A 10 -30.39 -1.32 17.75
C GLY A 10 -30.18 -0.46 16.49
N ARG A 11 -29.27 -0.86 15.60
CA ARG A 11 -28.97 -0.18 14.33
C ARG A 11 -30.09 -0.31 13.29
N ILE A 12 -30.89 -1.37 13.37
CA ILE A 12 -32.07 -1.58 12.50
C ILE A 12 -33.30 -0.84 13.05
N ALA A 13 -33.40 -0.66 14.37
CA ALA A 13 -34.50 0.11 14.99
C ALA A 13 -34.47 1.60 14.62
N ALA A 14 -33.28 2.18 14.40
CA ALA A 14 -33.12 3.55 13.90
C ALA A 14 -33.53 3.75 12.43
N LEU A 15 -33.80 2.66 11.70
CA LEU A 15 -34.24 2.64 10.30
C LEU A 15 -35.72 2.25 10.14
N ARG A 16 -36.47 2.05 11.24
CA ARG A 16 -37.91 1.78 11.15
C ARG A 16 -38.69 3.08 10.99
N PRO A 17 -39.58 3.21 9.98
CA PRO A 17 -40.54 4.30 9.98
C PRO A 17 -41.45 4.13 11.20
N ALA A 18 -41.72 5.24 11.89
CA ALA A 18 -42.70 5.28 12.96
C ALA A 18 -44.00 4.59 12.50
N ALA A 19 -44.55 3.73 13.36
CA ALA A 19 -45.76 2.96 13.06
C ALA A 19 -46.84 3.86 12.45
N ARG A 20 -47.42 3.39 11.32
CA ARG A 20 -48.50 4.05 10.59
C ARG A 20 -49.61 4.52 11.53
N ARG A 21 -49.56 5.76 11.99
CA ARG A 21 -50.76 6.58 12.17
C ARG A 21 -51.08 7.15 10.80
N ALA A 22 -52.34 6.99 10.39
CA ALA A 22 -52.83 7.51 9.12
C ALA A 22 -52.43 8.99 8.98
N MET A 23 -51.62 9.28 7.96
CA MET A 23 -51.18 10.63 7.63
C MET A 23 -52.30 11.34 6.86
N PRO A 24 -52.71 12.56 7.25
CA PRO A 24 -53.45 13.45 6.36
C PRO A 24 -52.57 13.87 5.18
N ALA A 25 -53.21 14.16 4.05
CA ALA A 25 -52.58 14.37 2.76
C ALA A 25 -51.60 15.56 2.72
N GLY A 26 -50.45 15.34 2.07
CA GLY A 26 -49.70 16.23 1.15
C GLY A 26 -49.26 17.64 1.56
N GLN A 27 -50.05 18.38 2.34
CA GLN A 27 -49.80 19.79 2.70
C GLN A 27 -49.23 19.94 4.11
N GLU A 28 -49.61 19.09 5.07
CA GLU A 28 -49.09 19.16 6.45
C GLU A 28 -47.62 18.70 6.57
N ALA A 29 -47.17 17.77 5.73
CA ALA A 29 -45.77 17.32 5.71
C ALA A 29 -44.82 18.39 5.13
N ARG A 30 -45.30 19.25 4.21
CA ARG A 30 -44.57 20.43 3.75
C ARG A 30 -44.51 21.50 4.85
N ALA A 31 -45.63 21.73 5.55
CA ALA A 31 -45.69 22.67 6.66
C ALA A 31 -44.80 22.27 7.86
N ALA A 32 -44.62 20.97 8.13
CA ALA A 32 -43.72 20.48 9.19
C ALA A 32 -42.23 20.57 8.82
N ALA A 33 -41.88 20.48 7.53
CA ALA A 33 -40.52 20.75 7.03
C ALA A 33 -40.20 22.25 7.02
N GLU A 34 -41.21 23.10 6.82
CA GLU A 34 -41.13 24.57 6.88
C GLU A 34 -41.02 25.12 8.32
N GLN A 35 -41.13 24.28 9.35
CA GLN A 35 -41.11 24.68 10.77
C GLN A 35 -39.86 24.24 11.55
N ARG A 36 -38.74 23.94 10.88
CA ARG A 36 -37.44 23.98 11.56
C ARG A 36 -37.03 25.45 11.70
N PRO A 37 -36.75 25.97 12.92
CA PRO A 37 -36.24 27.33 13.04
C PRO A 37 -34.90 27.41 12.31
N LEU A 38 -34.85 28.26 11.28
CA LEU A 38 -33.67 28.60 10.47
C LEU A 38 -32.41 28.97 11.29
N GLY A 39 -32.53 29.17 12.60
CA GLY A 39 -31.45 29.62 13.48
C GLY A 39 -30.35 28.60 13.77
N ASN A 40 -30.58 27.28 13.60
CA ASN A 40 -29.57 26.25 13.89
C ASN A 40 -28.83 25.72 12.64
N THR A 41 -29.42 25.92 11.45
CA THR A 41 -28.83 25.57 10.14
C THR A 41 -27.61 26.41 9.79
N ASP A 42 -27.58 27.65 10.28
CA ASP A 42 -26.42 28.55 10.20
C ASP A 42 -25.41 28.32 11.33
N ALA A 43 -25.80 27.63 12.41
CA ALA A 43 -24.92 27.43 13.56
C ALA A 43 -23.75 26.53 13.22
N LEU A 44 -24.00 25.37 12.58
CA LEU A 44 -22.92 24.48 12.14
C LEU A 44 -22.00 25.18 11.14
N ALA A 45 -22.55 25.83 10.10
CA ALA A 45 -21.77 26.57 9.12
C ALA A 45 -20.86 27.61 9.79
N ARG A 46 -21.38 28.37 10.77
CA ARG A 46 -20.57 29.31 11.57
C ARG A 46 -19.48 28.62 12.39
N ILE A 47 -19.79 27.50 13.06
CA ILE A 47 -18.84 26.74 13.90
C ILE A 47 -17.64 26.26 13.06
N VAL A 48 -17.88 25.75 11.86
CA VAL A 48 -16.80 25.23 10.99
C VAL A 48 -16.15 26.31 10.12
N GLY A 49 -16.69 27.54 10.14
CA GLY A 49 -16.27 28.64 9.28
C GLY A 49 -16.58 28.37 7.81
N GLY A 50 -17.72 27.74 7.53
CA GLY A 50 -18.26 27.49 6.21
C GLY A 50 -19.45 28.38 5.88
N GLU A 51 -20.08 28.06 4.77
CA GLU A 51 -21.26 28.76 4.25
C GLU A 51 -22.28 27.75 3.71
N VAL A 52 -23.54 28.14 3.67
CA VAL A 52 -24.59 27.34 3.02
C VAL A 52 -24.59 27.66 1.54
N ARG A 53 -24.30 26.67 0.70
CA ARG A 53 -24.36 26.76 -0.76
C ARG A 53 -25.70 26.21 -1.24
N ARG A 54 -26.22 26.80 -2.33
CA ARG A 54 -27.50 26.42 -2.93
C ARG A 54 -27.34 26.20 -4.43
N ASN A 55 -27.96 25.13 -4.93
CA ASN A 55 -28.09 24.83 -6.35
C ASN A 55 -29.51 24.34 -6.65
N GLU A 56 -29.74 23.85 -7.87
CA GLU A 56 -31.05 23.39 -8.32
C GLU A 56 -31.59 22.17 -7.54
N TYR A 57 -30.72 21.43 -6.87
CA TYR A 57 -31.08 20.25 -6.07
C TYR A 57 -31.22 20.51 -4.58
N GLY A 58 -31.08 21.76 -4.12
CA GLY A 58 -31.23 22.15 -2.73
C GLY A 58 -30.00 22.83 -2.17
N GLU A 59 -29.72 22.57 -0.89
CA GLU A 59 -28.64 23.21 -0.14
C GLU A 59 -27.66 22.18 0.40
N HIS A 60 -26.45 22.62 0.72
CA HIS A 60 -25.46 21.88 1.50
C HIS A 60 -24.53 22.88 2.20
N VAL A 61 -23.79 22.43 3.21
CA VAL A 61 -22.73 23.24 3.84
C VAL A 61 -21.44 23.02 3.07
N ALA A 62 -20.79 24.12 2.69
CA ALA A 62 -19.45 24.10 2.08
C ALA A 62 -18.45 24.78 3.01
N VAL A 63 -17.29 24.15 3.20
CA VAL A 63 -16.17 24.73 3.94
C VAL A 63 -14.98 24.81 3.01
N ARG A 64 -14.35 25.97 2.91
CA ARG A 64 -13.11 26.16 2.14
C ARG A 64 -11.98 26.59 3.05
N ARG A 65 -10.82 25.97 2.88
CA ARG A 65 -9.58 26.29 3.59
C ARG A 65 -8.42 26.24 2.61
N TRP A 66 -7.57 27.24 2.66
CA TRP A 66 -6.30 27.23 1.96
C TRP A 66 -5.17 26.94 2.94
N TYR A 67 -4.24 26.09 2.54
CA TYR A 67 -3.05 25.75 3.31
C TYR A 67 -1.81 26.04 2.47
N ALA A 68 -0.81 26.69 3.07
CA ALA A 68 0.47 26.90 2.41
C ALA A 68 1.20 25.58 2.12
N GLU A 69 0.97 24.56 2.97
CA GLU A 69 1.56 23.24 2.84
C GLU A 69 0.49 22.14 2.75
N PRO A 70 0.75 21.08 1.95
CA PRO A 70 1.97 20.82 1.19
C PRO A 70 2.06 21.61 -0.13
N GLU A 71 3.28 21.96 -0.53
CA GLU A 71 3.55 22.55 -1.84
C GLU A 71 3.16 21.59 -2.98
N SER A 72 2.86 22.15 -4.14
CA SER A 72 2.57 21.35 -5.35
C SER A 72 3.80 20.56 -5.78
N CYS A 73 3.59 19.30 -6.18
CA CYS A 73 4.65 18.52 -6.80
C CYS A 73 4.75 18.80 -8.31
N SER A 74 5.93 18.58 -8.88
CA SER A 74 6.16 18.57 -10.34
C SER A 74 6.73 17.20 -10.73
N PRO A 75 5.88 16.16 -10.84
CA PRO A 75 6.34 14.79 -10.94
C PRO A 75 7.05 14.53 -12.27
N LYS A 76 8.26 13.97 -12.21
CA LYS A 76 8.92 13.48 -13.43
C LYS A 76 8.14 12.29 -14.03
N PRO A 77 8.04 12.18 -15.37
CA PRO A 77 7.35 11.07 -16.03
C PRO A 77 7.82 9.67 -15.59
N GLU A 78 9.09 9.53 -15.25
CA GLU A 78 9.67 8.27 -14.77
C GLU A 78 9.09 7.84 -13.41
N ALA A 79 8.98 8.77 -12.45
CA ALA A 79 8.37 8.50 -11.15
C ALA A 79 6.89 8.11 -11.29
N LEU A 80 6.16 8.77 -12.20
CA LEU A 80 4.77 8.40 -12.50
C LEU A 80 4.63 7.01 -13.09
N ARG A 81 5.55 6.59 -13.99
CA ARG A 81 5.56 5.21 -14.53
C ARG A 81 5.83 4.17 -13.45
N LEU A 82 6.66 4.49 -12.47
CA LEU A 82 6.91 3.62 -11.33
C LEU A 82 5.70 3.52 -10.40
N LEU A 83 5.06 4.66 -10.13
CA LEU A 83 3.91 4.74 -9.23
C LEU A 83 2.67 4.08 -9.85
N ALA A 84 2.30 4.45 -11.07
CA ALA A 84 1.10 4.03 -11.77
C ALA A 84 1.36 3.85 -13.29
N PRO A 85 1.93 2.73 -13.73
CA PRO A 85 2.41 2.55 -15.11
C PRO A 85 1.32 2.70 -16.17
N GLU A 86 0.11 2.21 -15.90
CA GLU A 86 -1.02 2.25 -16.83
C GLU A 86 -1.64 3.65 -16.96
N ALA A 87 -1.40 4.54 -15.98
CA ALA A 87 -2.03 5.85 -15.91
C ALA A 87 -1.01 7.01 -16.01
N ALA A 88 0.29 6.73 -16.15
CA ALA A 88 1.35 7.75 -16.03
C ALA A 88 1.15 8.97 -16.94
N SER A 89 0.68 8.77 -18.17
CA SER A 89 0.37 9.88 -19.10
C SER A 89 -0.78 10.76 -18.57
N ALA A 90 -1.86 10.13 -18.10
CA ALA A 90 -3.02 10.84 -17.55
C ALA A 90 -2.71 11.57 -16.23
N LEU A 91 -1.70 11.11 -15.48
CA LEU A 91 -1.24 11.69 -14.22
C LEU A 91 -0.19 12.80 -14.39
N SER A 92 0.23 13.11 -15.62
CA SER A 92 1.36 14.02 -15.89
C SER A 92 1.16 15.47 -15.46
N ASP A 93 -0.09 15.92 -15.34
CA ASP A 93 -0.44 17.28 -14.92
C ASP A 93 -1.09 17.29 -13.53
N PRO A 94 -0.36 17.66 -12.47
CA PRO A 94 -0.89 17.81 -11.11
C PRO A 94 -2.01 18.83 -10.97
N GLN A 95 -2.15 19.81 -11.88
CA GLN A 95 -3.26 20.77 -11.82
C GLN A 95 -4.61 20.11 -12.09
N GLN A 96 -4.60 18.94 -12.73
CA GLN A 96 -5.79 18.13 -13.00
C GLN A 96 -6.14 17.18 -11.84
N TRP A 97 -5.31 17.11 -10.80
CA TRP A 97 -5.48 16.19 -9.68
C TRP A 97 -6.51 16.72 -8.69
N LEU A 98 -7.39 15.83 -8.26
CA LEU A 98 -8.36 16.05 -7.18
C LEU A 98 -8.13 14.98 -6.12
N PHE A 99 -7.61 15.38 -4.97
CA PHE A 99 -7.55 14.54 -3.79
C PHE A 99 -8.96 14.38 -3.23
N LEU A 100 -9.35 13.19 -2.81
CA LEU A 100 -10.67 12.91 -2.26
C LEU A 100 -10.60 11.99 -1.06
N ASP A 101 -11.40 12.34 -0.06
CA ASP A 101 -11.63 11.56 1.15
C ASP A 101 -13.08 11.75 1.63
N THR A 102 -13.71 10.69 2.18
CA THR A 102 -15.11 10.74 2.59
C THR A 102 -15.35 10.27 4.02
N GLU A 103 -16.25 10.95 4.72
CA GLU A 103 -16.83 10.46 5.96
C GLU A 103 -18.21 9.88 5.71
N THR A 104 -18.43 8.68 6.25
CA THR A 104 -19.57 7.86 5.88
C THR A 104 -20.39 7.42 7.09
N THR A 105 -21.68 7.15 6.87
CA THR A 105 -22.57 6.65 7.94
C THR A 105 -22.29 5.19 8.35
N GLY A 106 -21.34 4.52 7.71
CA GLY A 106 -20.96 3.16 8.05
C GLY A 106 -19.87 2.57 7.15
N LEU A 107 -19.17 1.56 7.67
CA LEU A 107 -18.00 0.95 7.02
C LEU A 107 -18.34 -0.20 6.04
N ALA A 108 -19.62 -0.56 5.91
CA ALA A 108 -20.03 -1.78 5.20
C ALA A 108 -20.39 -1.56 3.72
N GLY A 109 -20.30 -0.34 3.18
CA GLY A 109 -20.43 -0.04 1.75
C GLY A 109 -21.77 -0.41 1.10
N GLY A 110 -22.79 -0.80 1.87
CA GLY A 110 -24.12 -1.14 1.35
C GLY A 110 -24.91 0.10 0.90
N THR A 111 -26.01 -0.10 0.19
CA THR A 111 -26.88 0.97 -0.36
C THR A 111 -27.47 1.93 0.68
N GLY A 112 -27.46 1.55 1.96
CA GLY A 112 -27.85 2.41 3.08
C GLY A 112 -26.72 3.29 3.63
N THR A 113 -25.51 3.19 3.08
CA THR A 113 -24.36 4.02 3.47
C THR A 113 -24.41 5.32 2.68
N TYR A 114 -24.19 6.43 3.36
CA TYR A 114 -24.10 7.76 2.77
C TYR A 114 -22.74 8.37 3.08
N ALA A 115 -22.17 9.10 2.13
CA ALA A 115 -21.05 10.00 2.36
C ALA A 115 -21.61 11.34 2.82
N PHE A 116 -21.57 11.59 4.13
CA PHE A 116 -22.18 12.79 4.71
C PHE A 116 -21.24 13.99 4.71
N LEU A 117 -19.93 13.74 4.65
CA LEU A 117 -18.89 14.73 4.37
C LEU A 117 -18.07 14.20 3.21
N VAL A 118 -17.97 14.97 2.14
CA VAL A 118 -17.04 14.70 1.04
C VAL A 118 -16.02 15.82 1.00
N GLY A 119 -14.79 15.47 1.35
CA GLY A 119 -13.66 16.35 1.25
C GLY A 119 -12.97 16.19 -0.09
N VAL A 120 -12.61 17.31 -0.71
CA VAL A 120 -11.74 17.35 -1.87
C VAL A 120 -10.62 18.36 -1.68
N ALA A 121 -9.46 18.11 -2.30
CA ALA A 121 -8.38 19.06 -2.31
C ALA A 121 -7.65 19.10 -3.65
N TRP A 122 -7.03 20.23 -3.97
CA TRP A 122 -6.20 20.41 -5.15
C TRP A 122 -5.17 21.51 -4.91
N TRP A 123 -4.07 21.48 -5.65
CA TRP A 123 -3.10 22.56 -5.61
C TRP A 123 -3.56 23.74 -6.45
N ASP A 124 -3.54 24.93 -5.87
CA ASP A 124 -3.88 26.19 -6.52
C ASP A 124 -3.27 27.37 -5.76
N ALA A 125 -2.98 28.46 -6.47
CA ALA A 125 -2.44 29.70 -5.92
C ALA A 125 -1.23 29.50 -4.98
N GLY A 126 -0.35 28.53 -5.27
CA GLY A 126 0.86 28.27 -4.48
C GLY A 126 0.63 27.50 -3.18
N GLY A 127 -0.55 26.89 -2.97
CA GLY A 127 -0.82 26.04 -1.81
C GLY A 127 -1.86 24.97 -2.12
N LEU A 128 -2.36 24.32 -1.08
CA LEU A 128 -3.43 23.32 -1.17
C LEU A 128 -4.77 23.95 -0.79
N GLN A 129 -5.70 23.99 -1.76
CA GLN A 129 -7.10 24.29 -1.49
C GLN A 129 -7.80 23.02 -1.02
N VAL A 130 -8.51 23.11 0.09
CA VAL A 130 -9.40 22.08 0.62
C VAL A 130 -10.82 22.62 0.59
N GLU A 131 -11.71 21.88 -0.06
CA GLU A 131 -13.15 22.15 -0.09
C GLU A 131 -13.90 20.93 0.44
N GLN A 132 -14.80 21.15 1.39
CA GLN A 132 -15.57 20.08 2.00
C GLN A 132 -17.06 20.35 1.83
N TYR A 133 -17.78 19.34 1.37
CA TYR A 133 -19.22 19.38 1.21
C TYR A 133 -19.86 18.51 2.28
N PHE A 134 -20.78 19.08 3.04
CA PHE A 134 -21.47 18.40 4.13
C PHE A 134 -22.98 18.50 3.96
N MET A 135 -23.65 17.36 4.11
CA MET A 135 -25.10 17.29 4.14
C MET A 135 -25.61 17.28 5.59
N ARG A 136 -26.44 18.26 5.94
CA ARG A 136 -27.06 18.41 7.27
C ARG A 136 -28.18 17.41 7.49
N ASP A 137 -28.80 16.96 6.42
CA ASP A 137 -29.69 15.81 6.39
C ASP A 137 -29.60 15.12 5.02
N PHE A 138 -30.21 13.93 4.92
CA PHE A 138 -30.12 13.12 3.71
C PHE A 138 -30.75 13.77 2.46
N GLY A 139 -31.60 14.77 2.62
CA GLY A 139 -32.19 15.51 1.49
C GLY A 139 -31.19 16.37 0.74
N GLU A 140 -30.07 16.73 1.38
CA GLU A 140 -29.04 17.60 0.81
C GLU A 140 -28.03 16.85 -0.09
N GLU A 141 -28.11 15.52 -0.14
CA GLU A 141 -27.16 14.68 -0.89
C GLU A 141 -27.06 15.07 -2.37
N HIS A 142 -28.18 15.37 -3.03
CA HIS A 142 -28.17 15.70 -4.46
C HIS A 142 -27.45 17.03 -4.71
N SER A 143 -27.64 18.01 -3.81
CA SER A 143 -26.93 19.29 -3.87
C SER A 143 -25.42 19.10 -3.75
N LEU A 144 -25.00 18.25 -2.80
CA LEU A 144 -23.60 17.88 -2.57
C LEU A 144 -22.99 17.14 -3.77
N LEU A 145 -23.69 16.13 -4.32
CA LEU A 145 -23.19 15.33 -5.44
C LEU A 145 -23.03 16.15 -6.72
N LEU A 146 -23.91 17.13 -6.96
CA LEU A 146 -23.75 18.06 -8.07
C LEU A 146 -22.46 18.87 -7.92
N ALA A 147 -22.23 19.47 -6.74
CA ALA A 147 -21.03 20.28 -6.48
C ALA A 147 -19.73 19.46 -6.60
N LEU A 148 -19.73 18.22 -6.11
CA LEU A 148 -18.62 17.28 -6.32
C LEU A 148 -18.37 17.00 -7.81
N GLY A 149 -19.44 16.77 -8.57
CA GLY A 149 -19.36 16.50 -10.01
C GLY A 149 -18.77 17.67 -10.80
N GLU A 150 -19.06 18.91 -10.39
CA GLU A 150 -18.45 20.12 -10.96
C GLU A 150 -16.94 20.16 -10.74
N ARG A 151 -16.45 19.86 -9.53
CA ARG A 151 -15.00 19.79 -9.26
C ARG A 151 -14.32 18.65 -10.01
N LEU A 152 -14.94 17.48 -10.10
CA LEU A 152 -14.42 16.34 -10.87
C LEU A 152 -14.32 16.67 -12.37
N ARG A 153 -15.20 17.52 -12.89
CA ARG A 153 -15.14 17.96 -14.29
C ARG A 153 -13.96 18.90 -14.55
N GLU A 154 -13.67 19.79 -13.61
CA GLU A 154 -12.49 20.66 -13.67
C GLU A 154 -11.19 19.86 -13.51
N ARG A 155 -11.20 18.83 -12.65
CA ARG A 155 -10.03 18.05 -12.25
C ARG A 155 -10.34 16.55 -12.34
N PRO A 156 -10.20 15.95 -13.54
CA PRO A 156 -10.67 14.60 -13.81
C PRO A 156 -9.71 13.49 -13.36
N VAL A 157 -8.63 13.81 -12.65
CA VAL A 157 -7.66 12.84 -12.13
C VAL A 157 -7.87 12.68 -10.63
N LEU A 158 -8.45 11.56 -10.22
CA LEU A 158 -8.75 11.31 -8.82
C LEU A 158 -7.53 10.73 -8.09
N VAL A 159 -7.23 11.25 -6.90
CA VAL A 159 -6.20 10.72 -6.00
C VAL A 159 -6.83 10.41 -4.64
N THR A 160 -6.68 9.17 -4.16
CA THR A 160 -7.31 8.72 -2.91
C THR A 160 -6.38 7.84 -2.10
N PHE A 161 -6.72 7.61 -0.83
CA PHE A 161 -6.13 6.56 -0.01
C PHE A 161 -7.15 5.43 0.20
N ASN A 162 -6.97 4.27 -0.45
CA ASN A 162 -7.93 3.16 -0.43
C ASN A 162 -9.30 3.43 -1.11
N GLY A 163 -9.46 4.57 -1.78
CA GLY A 163 -10.71 4.97 -2.42
C GLY A 163 -11.13 4.12 -3.61
N LYS A 164 -10.25 3.32 -4.24
CA LYS A 164 -10.68 2.32 -5.25
C LYS A 164 -11.55 1.23 -4.66
N THR A 165 -11.38 0.94 -3.37
CA THR A 165 -12.12 -0.12 -2.68
C THR A 165 -13.32 0.43 -1.92
N PHE A 166 -13.29 1.71 -1.53
CA PHE A 166 -14.26 2.28 -0.59
C PHE A 166 -14.96 3.54 -1.14
N ASP A 167 -14.27 4.68 -1.14
CA ASP A 167 -14.87 6.00 -1.40
C ASP A 167 -15.52 6.09 -2.78
N TRP A 168 -14.79 5.71 -3.82
CA TRP A 168 -15.26 5.87 -5.20
C TRP A 168 -16.43 4.91 -5.53
N PRO A 169 -16.37 3.59 -5.22
CA PRO A 169 -17.53 2.71 -5.38
C PRO A 169 -18.79 3.17 -4.62
N LEU A 170 -18.61 3.75 -3.43
CA LEU A 170 -19.71 4.34 -2.66
C LEU A 170 -20.34 5.51 -3.44
N LEU A 171 -19.52 6.48 -3.86
CA LEU A 171 -19.98 7.66 -4.60
C LEU A 171 -20.64 7.28 -5.94
N GLU A 172 -20.06 6.34 -6.71
CA GLU A 172 -20.68 5.81 -7.93
C GLU A 172 -22.06 5.22 -7.67
N THR A 173 -22.22 4.51 -6.53
CA THR A 173 -23.51 3.99 -6.12
C THR A 173 -24.48 5.10 -5.76
N ARG A 174 -24.02 6.16 -5.06
CA ARG A 174 -24.84 7.33 -4.73
C ARG A 174 -25.31 8.06 -5.99
N TYR A 175 -24.42 8.37 -6.93
CA TYR A 175 -24.77 8.97 -8.23
C TYR A 175 -25.83 8.13 -8.96
N ARG A 176 -25.63 6.81 -9.06
CA ARG A 176 -26.58 5.90 -9.72
C ARG A 176 -27.95 5.88 -9.05
N MET A 177 -28.00 6.04 -7.72
CA MET A 177 -29.24 6.08 -6.96
C MET A 177 -30.01 7.39 -7.16
N THR A 178 -29.32 8.51 -7.39
CA THR A 178 -30.00 9.80 -7.67
C THR A 178 -30.82 9.76 -8.96
N ARG A 179 -30.34 9.05 -10.00
CA ARG A 179 -30.89 9.01 -11.37
C ARG A 179 -31.01 10.37 -12.08
N ALA A 180 -30.64 11.46 -11.41
CA ALA A 180 -30.73 12.82 -11.92
C ALA A 180 -29.35 13.42 -12.23
N ILE A 181 -28.31 12.96 -11.52
CA ILE A 181 -26.95 13.46 -11.64
C ILE A 181 -26.05 12.31 -12.08
N GLU A 182 -25.43 12.45 -13.26
CA GLU A 182 -24.48 11.46 -13.76
C GLU A 182 -23.13 11.59 -13.04
N ALA A 183 -22.52 10.45 -12.71
CA ALA A 183 -21.16 10.43 -12.19
C ALA A 183 -20.19 10.90 -13.28
N GLN A 184 -19.28 11.81 -12.92
CA GLN A 184 -18.26 12.26 -13.85
C GLN A 184 -17.27 11.12 -14.16
N ALA A 185 -17.02 10.87 -15.44
CA ALA A 185 -16.01 9.91 -15.85
C ALA A 185 -14.61 10.41 -15.48
N LEU A 186 -13.88 9.60 -14.71
CA LEU A 186 -12.49 9.87 -14.33
C LEU A 186 -11.55 9.61 -15.51
N ARG A 187 -10.58 10.50 -15.74
CA ARG A 187 -9.48 10.26 -16.69
C ARG A 187 -8.50 9.23 -16.13
N ALA A 188 -8.23 9.30 -14.83
CA ALA A 188 -7.39 8.36 -14.10
C ALA A 188 -7.76 8.36 -12.62
N HIS A 189 -7.42 7.26 -11.94
CA HIS A 189 -7.57 7.12 -10.49
C HIS A 189 -6.29 6.53 -9.89
N LEU A 190 -5.57 7.35 -9.13
CA LEU A 190 -4.39 6.98 -8.37
C LEU A 190 -4.79 6.66 -6.92
N ASP A 191 -4.61 5.40 -6.52
CA ASP A 191 -4.84 4.97 -5.14
C ASP A 191 -3.49 4.68 -4.47
N LEU A 192 -3.15 5.47 -3.45
CA LEU A 192 -1.84 5.42 -2.80
C LEU A 192 -1.69 4.25 -1.82
N LEU A 193 -2.75 3.57 -1.41
CA LEU A 193 -2.64 2.46 -0.46
C LEU A 193 -1.74 1.34 -1.00
N HIS A 194 -1.87 1.01 -2.28
CA HIS A 194 -1.13 -0.07 -2.89
C HIS A 194 0.38 0.21 -2.97
N PRO A 195 0.84 1.34 -3.52
CA PRO A 195 2.26 1.67 -3.50
C PRO A 195 2.78 1.91 -2.07
N ALA A 196 1.96 2.46 -1.16
CA ALA A 196 2.36 2.64 0.24
C ALA A 196 2.64 1.30 0.94
N ARG A 197 1.80 0.28 0.70
CA ARG A 197 2.05 -1.09 1.19
C ARG A 197 3.33 -1.68 0.62
N GLN A 198 3.66 -1.38 -0.63
CA GLN A 198 4.84 -1.95 -1.28
C GLN A 198 6.14 -1.34 -0.74
N LEU A 199 6.11 -0.05 -0.41
CA LEU A 199 7.26 0.70 0.09
C LEU A 199 7.47 0.47 1.59
N TRP A 200 6.42 0.61 2.40
CA TRP A 200 6.61 0.81 3.85
C TRP A 200 6.07 -0.30 4.75
N ARG A 201 5.29 -1.26 4.23
CA ARG A 201 4.63 -2.30 5.07
C ARG A 201 5.60 -3.22 5.82
N MET A 202 6.85 -3.33 5.35
CA MET A 202 7.87 -4.16 6.00
C MET A 202 8.44 -3.48 7.23
N ARG A 203 8.56 -2.14 7.21
CA ARG A 203 8.96 -1.35 8.37
C ARG A 203 7.79 -1.05 9.29
N LEU A 204 6.66 -0.65 8.71
CA LEU A 204 5.48 -0.24 9.44
C LEU A 204 4.50 -1.41 9.59
N GLN A 205 4.09 -1.70 10.83
CA GLN A 205 3.07 -2.72 11.11
C GLN A 205 1.72 -2.37 10.47
N SER A 206 1.43 -1.07 10.38
CA SER A 206 0.24 -0.49 9.78
C SER A 206 0.65 0.59 8.79
N VAL A 207 -0.04 0.63 7.65
CA VAL A 207 0.11 1.70 6.63
C VAL A 207 -1.18 2.48 6.49
N ARG A 208 -1.86 2.73 7.61
CA ARG A 208 -2.94 3.72 7.66
C ARG A 208 -2.33 5.10 7.39
N LEU A 209 -3.13 6.01 6.85
CA LEU A 209 -2.67 7.34 6.48
C LEU A 209 -2.03 8.08 7.67
N THR A 210 -2.66 7.99 8.85
CA THR A 210 -2.14 8.53 10.13
C THR A 210 -0.76 7.99 10.52
N GLU A 211 -0.51 6.70 10.29
CA GLU A 211 0.80 6.08 10.56
C GLU A 211 1.84 6.54 9.54
N LEU A 212 1.45 6.72 8.28
CA LEU A 212 2.34 7.21 7.24
C LEU A 212 2.71 8.68 7.49
N GLU A 213 1.78 9.50 7.94
CA GLU A 213 2.08 10.88 8.30
C GLU A 213 3.10 10.98 9.42
N LYS A 214 2.89 10.21 10.48
CA LYS A 214 3.81 10.20 11.61
C LYS A 214 5.21 9.72 11.22
N HIS A 215 5.30 8.62 10.48
CA HIS A 215 6.56 7.92 10.24
C HIS A 215 7.26 8.25 8.91
N ILE A 216 6.56 8.89 7.97
CA ILE A 216 7.08 9.25 6.64
C ILE A 216 7.11 10.77 6.44
N LEU A 217 6.08 11.48 6.91
CA LEU A 217 5.99 12.94 6.79
C LEU A 217 6.50 13.66 8.04
N GLY A 218 6.65 12.95 9.17
CA GLY A 218 7.02 13.54 10.46
C GLY A 218 5.90 14.37 11.09
N TRP A 219 4.66 14.18 10.65
CA TRP A 219 3.49 14.92 11.14
C TRP A 219 2.84 14.16 12.29
N ASP A 220 2.96 14.66 13.52
CA ASP A 220 2.21 14.14 14.66
C ASP A 220 0.96 14.98 14.89
N ARG A 221 -0.20 14.36 14.64
CA ARG A 221 -1.52 15.00 14.76
C ARG A 221 -2.03 15.01 16.22
N GLY A 222 -1.32 14.39 17.16
CA GLY A 222 -1.79 14.20 18.53
C GLY A 222 -2.89 13.13 18.63
N PRO A 223 -3.71 13.15 19.71
CA PRO A 223 -4.81 12.20 19.86
C PRO A 223 -5.88 12.45 18.79
N ASP A 224 -5.90 11.57 17.79
CA ASP A 224 -6.83 11.66 16.69
C ASP A 224 -8.26 11.32 17.14
N LEU A 225 -9.25 11.88 16.44
CA LEU A 225 -10.63 11.43 16.53
C LEU A 225 -10.65 9.97 16.07
N TRP A 226 -11.20 9.09 16.91
CA TRP A 226 -11.27 7.68 16.55
C TRP A 226 -12.24 7.57 15.39
N SER A 227 -11.78 7.24 14.18
CA SER A 227 -12.62 7.24 12.96
C SER A 227 -13.89 6.38 13.11
N GLN A 228 -13.89 5.41 14.02
CA GLN A 228 -15.07 4.59 14.38
C GLN A 228 -16.20 5.39 15.05
N MET A 229 -15.91 6.53 15.67
CA MET A 229 -16.87 7.42 16.32
C MET A 229 -17.51 8.41 15.34
N ILE A 230 -16.86 8.68 14.21
CA ILE A 230 -17.30 9.67 13.22
C ILE A 230 -18.76 9.43 12.78
N PRO A 231 -19.19 8.19 12.43
CA PRO A 231 -20.59 7.95 12.07
C PRO A 231 -21.56 8.26 13.23
N GLN A 232 -21.17 7.94 14.47
CA GLN A 232 -22.00 8.17 15.64
C GLN A 232 -22.20 9.67 15.91
N LEU A 233 -21.15 10.48 15.77
CA LEU A 233 -21.24 11.94 15.92
C LEU A 233 -22.23 12.54 14.92
N TYR A 234 -22.21 12.08 13.68
CA TYR A 234 -23.19 12.50 12.67
C TYR A 234 -24.62 12.05 13.03
N PHE A 235 -24.81 10.82 13.50
CA PHE A 235 -26.13 10.37 13.94
C PHE A 235 -26.66 11.12 15.16
N ASP A 236 -25.79 11.50 16.10
CA ASP A 236 -26.19 12.28 17.27
C ASP A 236 -26.62 13.68 16.87
N TYR A 237 -25.89 14.32 15.94
CA TYR A 237 -26.31 15.57 15.30
C TYR A 237 -27.69 15.45 14.63
N LEU A 238 -27.92 14.41 13.83
CA LEU A 238 -29.22 14.19 13.16
C LEU A 238 -30.39 13.99 14.15
N ARG A 239 -30.12 13.50 15.36
CA ARG A 239 -31.12 13.33 16.42
C ARG A 239 -31.38 14.61 17.23
N GLY A 240 -30.79 15.73 16.83
CA GLY A 240 -30.91 17.02 17.52
C GLY A 240 -29.83 17.26 18.58
N GLY A 241 -28.73 16.49 18.54
CA GLY A 241 -27.54 16.74 19.35
C GLY A 241 -26.79 18.02 18.95
N ALA A 242 -25.80 18.37 19.77
CA ALA A 242 -24.93 19.51 19.58
C ALA A 242 -24.11 19.40 18.27
N ALA A 243 -23.87 20.53 17.59
CA ALA A 243 -23.16 20.56 16.30
C ALA A 243 -21.64 20.69 16.47
N GLU A 244 -21.20 21.15 17.64
CA GLU A 244 -19.81 21.40 18.02
C GLU A 244 -18.89 20.18 17.79
N PRO A 245 -19.28 18.93 18.13
CA PRO A 245 -18.44 17.76 17.87
C PRO A 245 -18.17 17.49 16.40
N LEU A 246 -19.03 17.97 15.48
CA LEU A 246 -18.78 17.81 14.04
C LEU A 246 -17.58 18.62 13.58
N ALA A 247 -17.20 19.69 14.28
CA ALA A 247 -16.01 20.47 13.91
C ALA A 247 -14.74 19.62 13.92
N ASP A 248 -14.64 18.61 14.80
CA ASP A 248 -13.54 17.63 14.79
C ASP A 248 -13.57 16.72 13.56
N VAL A 249 -14.76 16.34 13.08
CA VAL A 249 -14.92 15.54 11.85
C VAL A 249 -14.41 16.32 10.63
N PHE A 250 -14.77 17.61 10.52
CA PHE A 250 -14.24 18.46 9.45
C PHE A 250 -12.71 18.61 9.53
N ARG A 251 -12.16 18.80 10.74
CA ARG A 251 -10.70 18.88 10.93
C ARG A 251 -9.98 17.58 10.56
N HIS A 252 -10.54 16.42 10.93
CA HIS A 252 -9.99 15.11 10.59
C HIS A 252 -9.87 14.94 9.07
N ASN A 253 -10.98 15.13 8.34
CA ASN A 253 -11.01 15.04 6.89
C ASN A 253 -10.09 16.09 6.22
N GLN A 254 -9.98 17.31 6.76
CA GLN A 254 -9.01 18.31 6.27
C GLN A 254 -7.56 17.82 6.42
N HIS A 255 -7.23 17.24 7.57
CA HIS A 255 -5.90 16.67 7.79
C HIS A 255 -5.63 15.52 6.82
N ASP A 256 -6.58 14.60 6.62
CA ASP A 256 -6.44 13.47 5.71
C ASP A 256 -6.19 13.91 4.27
N LEU A 257 -6.90 14.92 3.79
CA LEU A 257 -6.64 15.50 2.46
C LEU A 257 -5.24 16.12 2.36
N ARG A 258 -4.80 16.86 3.38
CA ARG A 258 -3.46 17.47 3.41
C ARG A 258 -2.37 16.41 3.44
N GLY A 259 -2.53 15.40 4.29
CA GLY A 259 -1.60 14.29 4.40
C GLY A 259 -1.55 13.43 3.15
N LEU A 260 -2.68 13.20 2.50
CA LEU A 260 -2.76 12.51 1.21
C LEU A 260 -1.99 13.27 0.11
N ALA A 261 -2.16 14.58 0.03
CA ALA A 261 -1.42 15.43 -0.91
C ALA A 261 0.10 15.41 -0.61
N ALA A 262 0.48 15.53 0.66
CA ALA A 262 1.88 15.52 1.09
C ALA A 262 2.54 14.17 0.83
N LEU A 263 1.83 13.08 1.13
CA LEU A 263 2.28 11.71 0.88
C LEU A 263 2.49 11.48 -0.62
N SER A 264 1.61 12.00 -1.47
CA SER A 264 1.77 11.94 -2.93
C SER A 264 3.10 12.57 -3.36
N GLY A 265 3.38 13.80 -2.91
CA GLY A 265 4.63 14.48 -3.19
C GLY A 265 5.86 13.70 -2.69
N LYS A 266 5.81 13.19 -1.45
CA LYS A 266 6.89 12.40 -0.87
C LYS A 266 7.15 11.10 -1.63
N MET A 267 6.11 10.40 -2.06
CA MET A 267 6.22 9.19 -2.88
C MET A 267 6.85 9.48 -4.24
N LEU A 268 6.43 10.55 -4.90
CA LEU A 268 6.99 10.95 -6.19
C LEU A 268 8.47 11.28 -6.04
N SER A 269 8.84 12.12 -5.07
CA SER A 269 10.23 12.46 -4.77
C SER A 269 11.09 11.21 -4.52
N LEU A 270 10.57 10.23 -3.75
CA LEU A 270 11.25 8.96 -3.50
C LEU A 270 11.47 8.13 -4.78
N LEU A 271 10.54 8.20 -5.74
CA LEU A 271 10.59 7.42 -6.99
C LEU A 271 11.36 8.11 -8.10
N GLU A 272 11.58 9.43 -8.01
CA GLU A 272 12.44 10.14 -8.95
C GLU A 272 13.89 9.69 -8.82
N GLU A 273 14.42 9.70 -7.59
CA GLU A 273 15.82 9.39 -7.29
C GLU A 273 15.94 8.30 -6.19
N PRO A 274 15.43 7.08 -6.44
CA PRO A 274 15.44 5.99 -5.49
C PRO A 274 16.85 5.55 -5.08
N GLU A 275 17.85 5.74 -5.95
CA GLU A 275 19.24 5.39 -5.70
C GLU A 275 19.92 6.30 -4.69
N THR A 276 19.47 7.55 -4.55
CA THR A 276 20.01 8.53 -3.60
C THR A 276 19.05 8.82 -2.43
N ALA A 277 17.85 8.23 -2.47
CA ALA A 277 16.85 8.37 -1.43
C ALA A 277 17.41 8.13 -0.03
N ASP A 278 17.22 9.10 0.86
CA ASP A 278 17.55 8.99 2.27
C ASP A 278 16.37 8.35 3.03
N CYS A 279 16.45 7.04 3.22
CA CYS A 279 15.43 6.27 3.92
C CYS A 279 16.01 5.00 4.58
N GLU A 280 15.21 4.45 5.49
CA GLU A 280 15.54 3.26 6.28
C GLU A 280 15.81 2.03 5.41
N ALA A 281 16.64 1.09 5.89
CA ALA A 281 17.00 -0.13 5.16
C ALA A 281 15.77 -0.92 4.65
N LEU A 282 14.73 -1.00 5.48
CA LEU A 282 13.47 -1.68 5.14
C LEU A 282 12.67 -0.96 4.04
N ASP A 283 12.75 0.37 3.98
CA ASP A 283 12.10 1.18 2.97
C ASP A 283 12.86 1.05 1.63
N LEU A 284 14.20 1.06 1.67
CA LEU A 284 15.06 0.74 0.52
C LEU A 284 14.75 -0.66 -0.03
N PHE A 285 14.55 -1.65 0.83
CA PHE A 285 14.16 -2.99 0.40
C PHE A 285 12.76 -3.03 -0.23
N GLY A 286 11.81 -2.23 0.24
CA GLY A 286 10.50 -2.06 -0.40
C GLY A 286 10.62 -1.43 -1.79
N LEU A 287 11.45 -0.38 -1.88
CA LEU A 287 11.73 0.37 -3.10
C LEU A 287 12.44 -0.48 -4.15
N SER A 288 13.46 -1.26 -3.79
CA SER A 288 14.17 -2.16 -4.71
C SER A 288 13.23 -3.21 -5.31
N ARG A 289 12.30 -3.75 -4.51
CA ARG A 289 11.25 -4.70 -4.95
C ARG A 289 10.21 -4.04 -5.85
N LEU A 290 9.87 -2.78 -5.61
CA LEU A 290 8.99 -2.01 -6.49
C LEU A 290 9.67 -1.82 -7.86
N LEU A 291 10.89 -1.30 -7.89
CA LEU A 291 11.68 -1.10 -9.12
C LEU A 291 11.81 -2.39 -9.93
N ARG A 292 12.13 -3.51 -9.26
CA ARG A 292 12.22 -4.83 -9.91
C ARG A 292 10.92 -5.23 -10.60
N ARG A 293 9.78 -5.03 -9.93
CA ARG A 293 8.45 -5.33 -10.48
C ARG A 293 8.08 -4.44 -11.65
N ARG A 294 8.64 -3.23 -11.71
CA ARG A 294 8.46 -2.29 -12.84
C ARG A 294 9.43 -2.51 -14.00
N GLY A 295 10.36 -3.45 -13.88
CA GLY A 295 11.32 -3.74 -14.94
C GLY A 295 12.66 -2.98 -14.82
N GLU A 296 12.79 -2.09 -13.84
CA GLU A 296 13.98 -1.27 -13.61
C GLU A 296 15.09 -2.07 -12.91
N MET A 297 15.65 -3.07 -13.61
CA MET A 297 16.58 -4.05 -13.03
C MET A 297 17.87 -3.41 -12.50
N LYS A 298 18.49 -2.52 -13.29
CA LYS A 298 19.75 -1.86 -12.92
C LYS A 298 19.58 -0.96 -11.69
N ARG A 299 18.49 -0.17 -11.66
CA ARG A 299 18.14 0.70 -10.54
C ARG A 299 17.82 -0.13 -9.29
N SER A 300 17.01 -1.17 -9.47
CA SER A 300 16.64 -2.12 -8.41
C SER A 300 17.88 -2.74 -7.75
N ARG A 301 18.87 -3.17 -8.56
CA ARG A 301 20.14 -3.71 -8.06
C ARG A 301 20.87 -2.73 -7.13
N GLN A 302 21.03 -1.48 -7.54
CA GLN A 302 21.72 -0.46 -6.74
C GLN A 302 20.99 -0.21 -5.41
N VAL A 303 19.66 -0.15 -5.43
CA VAL A 303 18.86 0.03 -4.21
C VAL A 303 18.92 -1.20 -3.30
N TYR A 304 18.99 -2.43 -3.84
CA TYR A 304 19.22 -3.64 -3.05
C TYR A 304 20.58 -3.62 -2.34
N GLU A 305 21.64 -3.21 -3.03
CA GLU A 305 22.99 -3.08 -2.45
C GLU A 305 22.98 -2.07 -1.30
N ARG A 306 22.30 -0.93 -1.47
CA ARG A 306 22.12 0.06 -0.40
C ARG A 306 21.31 -0.49 0.79
N ALA A 307 20.21 -1.21 0.53
CA ALA A 307 19.40 -1.80 1.59
C ALA A 307 20.21 -2.78 2.45
N LEU A 308 21.03 -3.63 1.82
CA LEU A 308 21.92 -4.56 2.52
C LEU A 308 23.02 -3.83 3.30
N ALA A 309 23.63 -2.80 2.71
CA ALA A 309 24.65 -1.99 3.38
C ALA A 309 24.11 -1.23 4.60
N ALA A 310 22.84 -0.79 4.55
CA ALA A 310 22.16 -0.13 5.66
C ALA A 310 21.74 -1.09 6.79
N GLY A 311 21.80 -2.41 6.57
CA GLY A 311 21.50 -3.44 7.57
C GLY A 311 20.02 -3.84 7.59
N LEU A 312 19.72 -5.04 7.10
CA LEU A 312 18.38 -5.64 7.14
C LEU A 312 18.26 -6.68 8.27
N PRO A 313 17.08 -6.87 8.87
CA PRO A 313 16.82 -7.98 9.78
C PRO A 313 17.04 -9.34 9.09
N GLY A 314 17.49 -10.35 9.82
CA GLY A 314 18.06 -11.59 9.26
C GLY A 314 17.24 -12.29 8.16
N GLU A 315 15.93 -12.47 8.32
CA GLU A 315 15.09 -13.05 7.25
C GLU A 315 15.04 -12.17 5.99
N LEU A 316 14.94 -10.86 6.16
CA LEU A 316 14.84 -9.91 5.05
C LEU A 316 16.20 -9.66 4.38
N ASP A 317 17.29 -9.69 5.14
CA ASP A 317 18.66 -9.67 4.62
C ASP A 317 18.89 -10.85 3.67
N ARG A 318 18.57 -12.08 4.10
CA ARG A 318 18.68 -13.27 3.25
C ARG A 318 17.79 -13.18 2.00
N ALA A 319 16.55 -12.71 2.16
CA ALA A 319 15.66 -12.50 1.03
C ALA A 319 16.23 -11.46 0.03
N ALA A 320 16.83 -10.38 0.53
CA ALA A 320 17.47 -9.35 -0.28
C ALA A 320 18.72 -9.87 -1.01
N ARG A 321 19.62 -10.58 -0.31
CA ARG A 321 20.80 -11.22 -0.94
C ARG A 321 20.40 -12.20 -2.02
N ARG A 322 19.36 -13.01 -1.77
CA ARG A 322 18.84 -13.97 -2.76
C ARG A 322 18.35 -13.28 -4.03
N GLU A 323 17.55 -12.23 -3.88
CA GLU A 323 17.04 -11.47 -5.03
C GLU A 323 18.17 -10.72 -5.77
N LEU A 324 19.10 -10.12 -5.03
CA LEU A 324 20.27 -9.45 -5.60
C LEU A 324 21.17 -10.43 -6.38
N ALA A 325 21.38 -11.64 -5.86
CA ALA A 325 22.17 -12.67 -6.54
C ALA A 325 21.52 -13.12 -7.85
N ARG A 326 20.17 -13.24 -7.88
CA ARG A 326 19.41 -13.50 -9.11
C ARG A 326 19.53 -12.36 -10.12
N LEU A 327 19.49 -11.11 -9.66
CA LEU A 327 19.70 -9.94 -10.53
C LEU A 327 21.11 -9.89 -11.10
N ALA A 328 22.14 -10.05 -10.26
CA ALA A 328 23.55 -10.08 -10.69
C ALA A 328 23.79 -11.19 -11.73
N LYS A 329 23.24 -12.40 -11.50
CA LYS A 329 23.31 -13.49 -12.47
C LYS A 329 22.65 -13.14 -13.81
N ARG A 330 21.49 -12.47 -13.79
CA ARG A 330 20.77 -12.05 -15.01
C ARG A 330 21.58 -11.02 -15.81
N GLU A 331 22.31 -10.16 -15.13
CA GLU A 331 23.23 -9.19 -15.72
C GLU A 331 24.59 -9.80 -16.12
N ARG A 332 24.77 -11.11 -15.94
CA ARG A 332 26.03 -11.86 -16.17
C ARG A 332 27.19 -11.42 -15.28
N ASP A 333 26.90 -10.71 -14.19
CA ASP A 333 27.87 -10.46 -13.13
C ASP A 333 27.94 -11.70 -12.22
N PHE A 334 28.61 -12.72 -12.75
CA PHE A 334 28.72 -13.99 -12.05
C PHE A 334 29.59 -13.89 -10.80
N GLY A 335 30.56 -12.96 -10.76
CA GLY A 335 31.40 -12.74 -9.59
C GLY A 335 30.56 -12.33 -8.38
N ARG A 336 29.79 -11.24 -8.53
CA ARG A 336 28.90 -10.75 -7.47
C ARG A 336 27.81 -11.78 -7.13
N ALA A 337 27.26 -12.46 -8.13
CA ALA A 337 26.27 -13.50 -7.89
C ALA A 337 26.84 -14.64 -7.02
N THR A 338 28.06 -15.12 -7.32
CA THR A 338 28.68 -16.21 -6.55
C THR A 338 29.04 -15.80 -5.13
N GLU A 339 29.50 -14.57 -4.94
CA GLU A 339 29.76 -14.01 -3.60
C GLU A 339 28.50 -14.05 -2.73
N LEU A 340 27.39 -13.50 -3.25
CA LEU A 340 26.11 -13.47 -2.54
C LEU A 340 25.54 -14.87 -2.28
N TRP A 341 25.66 -15.80 -3.23
CA TRP A 341 25.27 -17.20 -3.00
C TRP A 341 26.18 -17.89 -1.98
N GLY A 342 27.48 -17.55 -1.96
CA GLY A 342 28.42 -18.01 -0.94
C GLY A 342 28.00 -17.56 0.45
N GLU A 343 27.75 -16.27 0.63
CA GLU A 343 27.27 -15.69 1.90
C GLU A 343 25.98 -16.39 2.38
N LEU A 344 25.03 -16.66 1.49
CA LEU A 344 23.78 -17.36 1.82
C LEU A 344 23.98 -18.83 2.17
N ALA A 345 24.97 -19.50 1.58
CA ALA A 345 25.32 -20.88 1.88
C ALA A 345 26.22 -21.00 3.13
N GLY A 346 26.74 -19.87 3.65
CA GLY A 346 27.78 -19.85 4.68
C GLY A 346 29.15 -20.25 4.15
N ILE A 347 29.43 -20.07 2.86
CA ILE A 347 30.70 -20.42 2.21
C ILE A 347 31.44 -19.14 1.85
N GLU A 348 32.63 -18.93 2.44
CA GLU A 348 33.52 -17.86 1.98
C GLU A 348 34.05 -18.16 0.58
N VAL A 349 33.80 -17.24 -0.36
CA VAL A 349 34.27 -17.34 -1.75
C VAL A 349 35.64 -16.66 -1.87
N GLY A 350 36.68 -17.35 -1.42
CA GLY A 350 38.06 -16.87 -1.45
C GLY A 350 39.01 -17.92 -0.89
N PHE A 351 40.25 -17.96 -1.39
CA PHE A 351 41.27 -18.96 -0.99
C PHE A 351 41.47 -19.04 0.54
N SER A 352 41.02 -20.13 1.16
CA SER A 352 41.73 -20.91 2.19
C SER A 352 40.76 -21.90 2.82
N SER A 353 41.18 -23.15 2.90
CA SER A 353 40.50 -24.22 3.61
C SER A 353 40.42 -23.92 5.12
N ALA A 354 39.28 -23.45 5.58
CA ALA A 354 38.85 -23.60 6.98
C ALA A 354 37.49 -24.34 6.98
N PRO A 355 37.40 -25.57 7.52
CA PRO A 355 36.17 -26.38 7.51
C PRO A 355 35.05 -25.91 8.46
N ASP A 356 35.14 -24.72 9.03
CA ASP A 356 34.31 -24.32 10.18
C ASP A 356 33.26 -23.26 9.90
N ALA A 357 33.00 -22.95 8.63
CA ALA A 357 31.75 -22.29 8.24
C ALA A 357 30.64 -23.34 8.09
N ARG A 358 30.40 -24.10 9.17
CA ARG A 358 29.15 -24.86 9.31
C ARG A 358 28.03 -23.85 9.13
N LEU A 359 26.95 -24.25 8.44
CA LEU A 359 25.67 -23.54 8.55
C LEU A 359 25.56 -23.14 10.03
N LYS A 360 25.38 -21.85 10.31
CA LYS A 360 24.93 -21.42 11.65
C LYS A 360 23.54 -22.03 11.83
N ALA A 361 23.55 -23.30 12.20
CA ALA A 361 22.42 -24.11 12.60
C ALA A 361 22.06 -23.61 13.99
N ALA A 362 21.30 -22.53 14.01
CA ALA A 362 20.52 -22.15 15.16
C ALA A 362 19.24 -21.52 14.62
N SER A 363 18.15 -22.28 14.75
CA SER A 363 16.76 -21.91 14.44
C SER A 363 16.46 -21.50 12.99
N THR A 364 16.31 -22.47 12.09
CA THR A 364 15.92 -22.22 10.69
C THR A 364 14.47 -22.66 10.45
N SER A 365 13.59 -21.71 10.12
CA SER A 365 12.27 -21.99 9.58
C SER A 365 12.37 -22.68 8.20
N ASP A 366 11.30 -23.35 7.72
CA ASP A 366 11.27 -24.03 6.41
C ASP A 366 11.80 -23.16 5.24
N GLY A 367 11.60 -21.83 5.31
CA GLY A 367 12.03 -20.89 4.27
C GLY A 367 13.54 -20.57 4.25
N GLU A 368 14.23 -20.71 5.39
CA GLU A 368 15.67 -20.44 5.47
C GLU A 368 16.47 -21.58 4.82
N MET A 369 16.05 -22.82 5.04
CA MET A 369 16.67 -24.00 4.44
C MET A 369 16.52 -23.99 2.91
N ASP A 370 15.35 -23.62 2.40
CA ASP A 370 15.12 -23.51 0.95
C ASP A 370 16.05 -22.48 0.29
N THR A 371 16.29 -21.35 0.97
CA THR A 371 17.21 -20.31 0.50
C THR A 371 18.67 -20.79 0.48
N ALA A 372 19.12 -21.47 1.53
CA ALA A 372 20.48 -22.02 1.59
C ALA A 372 20.70 -23.09 0.51
N LEU A 373 19.73 -23.97 0.29
CA LEU A 373 19.83 -25.03 -0.73
C LEU A 373 19.80 -24.47 -2.15
N GLU A 374 18.98 -23.44 -2.41
CA GLU A 374 19.05 -22.72 -3.68
C GLU A 374 20.46 -22.15 -3.89
N ALA A 375 21.09 -21.60 -2.85
CA ALA A 375 22.44 -21.06 -2.95
C ALA A 375 23.48 -22.13 -3.36
N TYR A 376 23.46 -23.30 -2.72
CA TYR A 376 24.30 -24.44 -3.12
C TYR A 376 24.07 -24.85 -4.58
N GLU A 377 22.81 -24.93 -5.01
CA GLU A 377 22.48 -25.28 -6.40
C GLU A 377 23.00 -24.25 -7.40
N GLN A 378 22.87 -22.96 -7.10
CA GLN A 378 23.34 -21.88 -7.97
C GLN A 378 24.87 -21.87 -8.06
N LEU A 379 25.58 -22.07 -6.94
CA LEU A 379 27.03 -22.22 -6.93
C LEU A 379 27.47 -23.45 -7.74
N ALA A 380 26.82 -24.60 -7.56
CA ALA A 380 27.11 -25.79 -8.34
C ALA A 380 26.87 -25.57 -9.84
N MET A 381 25.81 -24.86 -10.24
CA MET A 381 25.58 -24.49 -11.65
C MET A 381 26.69 -23.58 -12.20
N TYR A 382 27.15 -22.62 -11.40
CA TYR A 382 28.23 -21.74 -11.79
C TYR A 382 29.54 -22.52 -12.01
N TYR A 383 29.94 -23.37 -11.06
CA TYR A 383 31.17 -24.15 -11.19
C TYR A 383 31.08 -25.19 -12.31
N GLU A 384 29.90 -25.79 -12.56
CA GLU A 384 29.70 -26.72 -13.68
C GLU A 384 29.84 -26.01 -15.04
N HIS A 385 29.13 -24.89 -15.25
CA HIS A 385 28.96 -24.32 -16.58
C HIS A 385 29.87 -23.13 -16.89
N GLN A 386 30.12 -22.25 -15.92
CA GLN A 386 30.89 -21.02 -16.12
C GLN A 386 32.37 -21.23 -15.79
N ALA A 387 32.68 -21.69 -14.58
CA ALA A 387 34.07 -21.93 -14.16
C ALA A 387 34.66 -23.25 -14.68
N ARG A 388 33.82 -24.14 -15.24
CA ARG A 388 34.21 -25.46 -15.77
C ARG A 388 35.01 -26.32 -14.78
N ALA A 389 34.65 -26.25 -13.50
CA ALA A 389 35.22 -27.00 -12.39
C ALA A 389 34.18 -28.00 -11.83
N PRO A 390 33.91 -29.12 -12.54
CA PRO A 390 32.91 -30.10 -12.11
C PRO A 390 33.22 -30.70 -10.72
N GLN A 391 34.49 -30.77 -10.34
CA GLN A 391 34.91 -31.25 -9.01
C GLN A 391 34.39 -30.36 -7.89
N ARG A 392 34.49 -29.04 -8.06
CA ARG A 392 33.97 -28.07 -7.09
C ARG A 392 32.45 -28.10 -7.04
N ALA A 393 31.80 -28.24 -8.20
CA ALA A 393 30.34 -28.39 -8.26
C ALA A 393 29.85 -29.66 -7.54
N ALA A 394 30.57 -30.79 -7.67
CA ALA A 394 30.24 -32.02 -6.97
C ALA A 394 30.45 -31.90 -5.46
N ALA A 395 31.55 -31.27 -5.02
CA ALA A 395 31.82 -30.99 -3.61
C ALA A 395 30.68 -30.17 -2.96
N LEU A 396 30.28 -29.06 -3.60
CA LEU A 396 29.16 -28.24 -3.13
C LEU A 396 27.83 -29.01 -3.08
N THR A 397 27.60 -29.91 -4.04
CA THR A 397 26.39 -30.74 -4.05
C THR A 397 26.40 -31.76 -2.90
N ARG A 398 27.57 -32.31 -2.53
CA ARG A 398 27.72 -33.20 -1.36
C ARG A 398 27.53 -32.43 -0.05
N GLU A 399 28.09 -31.23 0.06
CA GLU A 399 27.89 -30.35 1.21
C GLU A 399 26.40 -30.03 1.41
N ALA A 400 25.67 -29.72 0.33
CA ALA A 400 24.23 -29.51 0.37
C ALA A 400 23.44 -30.75 0.85
N LEU A 401 23.83 -31.94 0.40
CA LEU A 401 23.22 -33.21 0.84
C LEU A 401 23.48 -33.47 2.33
N ALA A 402 24.68 -33.17 2.83
CA ALA A 402 25.02 -33.30 4.24
C ALA A 402 24.19 -32.33 5.11
N ALA A 403 24.12 -31.05 4.71
CA ALA A 403 23.31 -30.04 5.40
C ALA A 403 21.83 -30.41 5.44
N LEU A 404 21.30 -30.95 4.34
CA LEU A 404 19.93 -31.43 4.25
C LEU A 404 19.67 -32.62 5.20
N GLY A 405 20.62 -33.54 5.32
CA GLY A 405 20.55 -34.68 6.24
C GLY A 405 20.55 -34.26 7.71
N GLU A 406 21.43 -33.31 8.08
CA GLU A 406 21.49 -32.74 9.42
C GLU A 406 20.18 -32.03 9.79
N ALA A 407 19.61 -31.25 8.86
CA ALA A 407 18.36 -30.54 9.10
C ALA A 407 17.16 -31.48 9.36
N LEU A 408 17.16 -32.66 8.75
CA LEU A 408 16.16 -33.70 9.03
C LEU A 408 16.37 -34.29 10.44
N GLN A 409 17.62 -34.52 10.84
CA GLN A 409 17.95 -35.07 12.16
C GLN A 409 17.60 -34.09 13.29
N THR A 410 17.81 -32.79 13.09
CA THR A 410 17.48 -31.75 14.08
C THR A 410 15.99 -31.38 14.08
N GLY A 411 15.18 -31.93 13.17
CA GLY A 411 13.75 -31.66 13.07
C GLY A 411 13.40 -30.30 12.46
N ASN A 412 14.36 -29.61 11.84
CA ASN A 412 14.15 -28.30 11.21
C ASN A 412 13.34 -28.38 9.90
N ILE A 413 13.28 -29.57 9.28
CA ILE A 413 12.49 -29.81 8.06
C ILE A 413 11.69 -31.10 8.15
N THR A 414 10.58 -31.15 7.41
CA THR A 414 9.77 -32.37 7.31
C THR A 414 10.41 -33.43 6.41
N ALA A 415 10.11 -34.70 6.67
CA ALA A 415 10.56 -35.81 5.83
C ALA A 415 10.09 -35.69 4.36
N ALA A 416 8.93 -35.06 4.12
CA ALA A 416 8.43 -34.83 2.77
C ALA A 416 9.30 -33.81 2.00
N VAL A 417 9.65 -32.69 2.65
CA VAL A 417 10.54 -31.66 2.10
C VAL A 417 11.93 -32.25 1.84
N HIS A 418 12.49 -32.98 2.82
CA HIS A 418 13.77 -33.65 2.69
C HIS A 418 13.82 -34.59 1.46
N ARG A 419 12.83 -35.48 1.29
CA ARG A 419 12.78 -36.41 0.14
C ARG A 419 12.80 -35.69 -1.20
N LYS A 420 11.99 -34.63 -1.34
CA LYS A 420 11.90 -33.84 -2.57
C LYS A 420 13.22 -33.18 -2.93
N LEU A 421 13.87 -32.54 -1.96
CA LEU A 421 15.12 -31.79 -2.18
C LEU A 421 16.31 -32.73 -2.40
N ARG A 422 16.37 -33.82 -1.65
CA ARG A 422 17.42 -34.84 -1.76
C ARG A 422 17.49 -35.46 -3.15
N ALA A 423 16.35 -35.88 -3.71
CA ALA A 423 16.30 -36.48 -5.04
C ALA A 423 16.87 -35.57 -6.15
N ARG A 424 16.64 -34.25 -6.03
CA ARG A 424 17.15 -33.25 -6.97
C ARG A 424 18.68 -33.10 -6.89
N LEU A 425 19.23 -33.11 -5.67
CA LEU A 425 20.67 -33.01 -5.43
C LEU A 425 21.41 -34.30 -5.81
N GLU A 426 20.85 -35.47 -5.50
CA GLU A 426 21.42 -36.77 -5.89
C GLU A 426 21.51 -36.91 -7.42
N HIS A 427 20.45 -36.57 -8.14
CA HIS A 427 20.46 -36.59 -9.61
C HIS A 427 21.54 -35.67 -10.21
N ARG A 428 21.76 -34.50 -9.60
CA ARG A 428 22.83 -33.58 -10.01
C ARG A 428 24.21 -34.17 -9.72
N LEU A 429 24.41 -34.74 -8.53
CA LEU A 429 25.68 -35.32 -8.12
C LEU A 429 26.09 -36.46 -9.06
N GLU A 430 25.16 -37.37 -9.39
CA GLU A 430 25.41 -38.45 -10.36
C GLU A 430 25.84 -37.93 -11.73
N ARG A 431 25.21 -36.83 -12.20
CA ARG A 431 25.61 -36.16 -13.45
C ARG A 431 27.04 -35.63 -13.36
N LEU A 432 27.37 -34.92 -12.29
CA LEU A 432 28.69 -34.32 -12.08
C LEU A 432 29.80 -35.39 -11.97
N GLU A 433 29.56 -36.48 -11.23
CA GLU A 433 30.52 -37.59 -11.09
C GLU A 433 30.74 -38.36 -12.40
N ARG A 434 29.74 -38.41 -13.29
CA ARG A 434 29.94 -38.92 -14.66
C ARG A 434 30.83 -38.00 -15.49
N LEU A 435 30.68 -36.68 -15.33
CA LEU A 435 31.52 -35.69 -16.01
C LEU A 435 32.96 -35.74 -15.50
N GLU A 436 33.18 -35.84 -14.19
CA GLU A 436 34.51 -36.04 -13.58
C GLU A 436 35.21 -37.28 -14.14
N ARG A 437 34.52 -38.42 -14.15
CA ARG A 437 35.06 -39.68 -14.70
C ARG A 437 35.38 -39.60 -16.19
N ARG A 438 34.66 -38.80 -16.97
CA ARG A 438 34.96 -38.57 -18.39
C ARG A 438 36.17 -37.66 -18.57
N ALA A 439 36.29 -36.59 -17.78
CA ALA A 439 37.43 -35.69 -17.80
C ALA A 439 38.73 -36.39 -17.40
N GLY A 440 38.70 -37.23 -16.35
CA GLY A 440 39.87 -37.99 -15.89
C GLY A 440 40.37 -39.08 -16.85
N ARG A 441 39.53 -39.57 -17.78
CA ARG A 441 39.92 -40.54 -18.81
C ARG A 441 40.51 -39.91 -20.07
N GLY A 442 40.29 -38.61 -20.30
CA GLY A 442 40.85 -37.89 -21.45
C GLY A 442 42.32 -37.50 -21.27
N THR A 443 42.77 -37.31 -20.03
CA THR A 443 44.14 -36.91 -19.70
C THR A 443 45.15 -38.06 -19.76
N THR A 444 44.70 -39.31 -19.81
CA THR A 444 45.56 -40.51 -19.80
C THR A 444 45.93 -41.00 -21.21
N ILE A 445 45.40 -40.39 -22.27
CA ILE A 445 45.56 -40.88 -23.67
C ILE A 445 46.73 -40.18 -24.42
N TRP A 446 47.39 -39.20 -23.80
CA TRP A 446 48.57 -38.50 -24.38
C TRP A 446 49.74 -38.39 -23.39
N ALA A 447 50.01 -39.45 -22.62
CA ALA A 447 51.22 -39.58 -21.82
C ALA A 447 52.17 -40.62 -22.44
#